data_AF-A0A0K8PQT7-F1
#
_entry.id   AF-A0A0K8PQT7-F1
#
_cell.length_a   1.000
_cell.length_b   1.000
_cell.length_c   1.000
_cell.angle_alpha   90.00
_cell.angle_beta   90.00
_cell.angle_gamma   90.00
#
_symmetry.space_group_name_H-M   'P 1'
#
loop_
_entity.id
_entity.type
_entity.pdbx_description
1 polymer ?
#
loop_
_entity_poly.entity_id
_entity_poly.type
_entity_poly.pdbx_seq_one_letter_code
_entity_poly.pdbx_strand_id
1 'polypeptide(L)'
;MASDSRTREYVARQTAADRSKKEIIRLLKRAIAREMFRCLTTTVTVPGIADLRPLRQSKNITLTAAAGHFGVWPATISTLERGTRRDDTLTHAYREWLRAA
;
A
#
# COMPACT_ATOMS: atom_id res chain seq x y z
N MET A 1 -4.32 -14.84 -24.68
CA MET A 1 -5.02 -14.77 -23.38
C MET A 1 -4.60 -16.01 -22.59
N ALA A 2 -3.41 -16.02 -21.96
CA ALA A 2 -2.77 -17.32 -21.73
C ALA A 2 -1.84 -17.52 -20.51
N SER A 3 -1.55 -16.52 -19.67
CA SER A 3 -0.64 -16.72 -18.54
C SER A 3 -1.34 -17.01 -17.21
N ASP A 4 -2.40 -16.27 -16.87
CA ASP A 4 -3.12 -16.44 -15.61
C ASP A 4 -4.17 -17.57 -15.69
N SER A 5 -4.08 -18.54 -14.77
CA SER A 5 -4.97 -19.71 -14.71
C SER A 5 -6.42 -19.33 -14.47
N ARG A 6 -6.66 -18.37 -13.56
CA ARG A 6 -7.99 -17.87 -13.22
C ARG A 6 -8.71 -17.24 -14.41
N THR A 7 -7.99 -16.47 -15.23
CA THR A 7 -8.53 -15.87 -16.46
C THR A 7 -8.90 -16.94 -17.49
N ARG A 8 -8.09 -18.00 -17.63
CA ARG A 8 -8.40 -19.12 -18.54
C ARG A 8 -9.64 -19.88 -18.13
N GLU A 9 -9.79 -20.21 -16.85
CA GLU A 9 -10.98 -20.88 -16.32
C GLU A 9 -12.23 -20.03 -16.52
N TYR A 10 -12.13 -18.71 -16.29
CA TYR A 10 -13.24 -17.79 -16.53
C TYR A 10 -13.64 -17.78 -18.00
N VAL A 11 -12.67 -17.67 -18.91
CA VAL A 11 -12.92 -17.72 -20.37
C VAL A 11 -13.60 -19.03 -20.75
N ALA A 12 -13.10 -20.17 -20.26
CA ALA A 12 -13.68 -21.48 -20.53
C ALA A 12 -15.15 -21.56 -20.08
N ARG A 13 -15.47 -21.08 -18.87
CA ARG A 13 -16.85 -21.01 -18.37
C ARG A 13 -17.76 -20.12 -19.23
N GLN A 14 -17.26 -18.98 -19.70
CA GLN A 14 -18.04 -18.08 -20.55
C GLN A 14 -18.22 -18.63 -21.97
N THR A 15 -17.20 -19.31 -22.51
CA THR A 15 -17.29 -20.00 -23.80
C THR A 15 -18.28 -21.17 -23.74
N ALA A 16 -18.31 -21.93 -22.64
CA ALA A 16 -19.31 -22.97 -22.40
C ALA A 16 -20.75 -22.42 -22.25
N ALA A 17 -20.90 -21.12 -22.00
CA ALA A 17 -22.17 -20.41 -21.96
C ALA A 17 -22.49 -19.67 -23.28
N ASP A 18 -21.90 -20.13 -24.40
CA ASP A 18 -22.10 -19.63 -25.76
C ASP A 18 -21.79 -18.13 -25.97
N ARG A 19 -20.95 -17.54 -25.12
CA ARG A 19 -20.52 -16.14 -25.27
C ARG A 19 -19.45 -16.01 -26.35
N SER A 20 -19.60 -15.00 -27.18
CA SER A 20 -18.59 -14.66 -28.19
C SER A 20 -17.30 -14.16 -27.54
N LYS A 21 -16.16 -14.36 -28.22
CA LYS A 21 -14.86 -13.86 -27.77
C LYS A 21 -14.86 -12.35 -27.50
N LYS A 22 -15.59 -11.56 -28.30
CA LYS A 22 -15.72 -10.10 -28.12
C LYS A 22 -16.45 -9.75 -26.81
N GLU A 23 -17.51 -10.48 -26.47
CA GLU A 23 -18.22 -10.30 -25.20
C GLU A 23 -17.34 -10.65 -24.00
N ILE A 24 -16.60 -11.77 -24.08
CA ILE A 24 -15.71 -12.21 -23.00
C ILE A 24 -14.62 -11.17 -22.73
N ILE A 25 -13.98 -10.62 -23.78
CA ILE A 25 -12.98 -9.56 -23.64
C ILE A 25 -13.60 -8.30 -23.01
N ARG A 26 -14.82 -7.91 -23.42
CA ARG A 26 -15.54 -6.76 -22.84
C ARG A 26 -15.81 -6.97 -21.34
N LEU A 27 -16.23 -8.18 -20.94
CA LEU A 27 -16.46 -8.53 -19.53
C LEU A 27 -15.18 -8.46 -18.70
N LEU A 28 -14.07 -9.00 -19.21
CA LEU A 28 -12.76 -8.95 -18.55
C LEU A 28 -12.28 -7.51 -18.37
N LYS A 29 -12.33 -6.69 -19.43
CA LYS A 29 -11.96 -5.26 -19.35
C LYS A 29 -12.82 -4.53 -18.32
N ARG A 30 -14.12 -4.79 -18.31
CA ARG A 30 -15.05 -4.20 -17.33
C ARG A 30 -14.76 -4.66 -15.90
N ALA A 31 -14.35 -5.91 -15.69
CA ALA A 31 -13.96 -6.41 -14.37
C ALA A 31 -12.72 -5.68 -13.85
N ILE A 32 -11.67 -5.57 -14.67
CA ILE A 32 -10.44 -4.85 -14.33
C ILE A 32 -10.73 -3.38 -14.05
N ALA A 33 -11.49 -2.71 -14.91
CA ALA A 33 -11.85 -1.30 -14.73
C ALA A 33 -12.62 -1.08 -13.42
N ARG A 34 -13.54 -1.98 -13.05
CA ARG A 34 -14.26 -1.90 -11.76
C ARG A 34 -13.33 -2.12 -10.57
N GLU A 35 -12.36 -3.03 -10.69
CA GLU A 35 -11.38 -3.27 -9.64
C GLU A 35 -10.46 -2.07 -9.44
N MET A 36 -9.92 -1.51 -10.53
CA MET A 36 -9.16 -0.27 -10.50
C MET A 36 -9.98 0.88 -9.90
N PHE A 37 -11.23 1.06 -10.35
CA PHE A 37 -12.12 2.08 -9.81
C PHE A 37 -12.31 1.92 -8.30
N ARG A 38 -12.55 0.70 -7.82
CA ARG A 38 -12.62 0.43 -6.37
C ARG A 38 -11.31 0.80 -5.69
N CYS A 39 -10.16 0.34 -6.17
CA CYS A 39 -8.87 0.64 -5.53
C CYS A 39 -8.56 2.15 -5.48
N LEU A 40 -8.96 2.91 -6.51
CA LEU A 40 -8.73 4.35 -6.59
C LEU A 40 -9.72 5.18 -5.76
N THR A 41 -10.97 4.71 -5.64
CA THR A 41 -12.04 5.46 -4.95
C THR A 41 -12.30 5.00 -3.52
N THR A 42 -11.78 3.83 -3.12
CA THR A 42 -11.87 3.38 -1.73
C THR A 42 -11.09 4.34 -0.86
N THR A 43 -11.79 5.01 0.06
CA THR A 43 -11.16 5.82 1.09
C THR A 43 -10.40 4.91 2.04
N VAL A 44 -9.08 5.09 2.09
CA VAL A 44 -8.22 4.37 3.04
C VAL A 44 -7.80 5.34 4.13
N THR A 45 -7.97 4.95 5.38
CA THR A 45 -7.45 5.71 6.52
C THR A 45 -5.93 5.72 6.45
N VAL A 46 -5.35 6.89 6.23
CA VAL A 46 -3.89 7.08 6.27
C VAL A 46 -3.50 7.42 7.69
N PRO A 47 -2.60 6.66 8.34
CA PRO A 47 -2.10 7.03 9.66
C PRO A 47 -1.49 8.44 9.61
N GLY A 48 -1.93 9.31 10.53
CA GLY A 48 -1.27 10.61 10.71
C GLY A 48 0.20 10.40 11.05
N ILE A 49 1.05 11.36 10.67
CA ILE A 49 2.51 11.32 10.92
C ILE A 49 3.01 12.56 11.68
N ALA A 50 2.13 13.53 11.92
CA ALA A 50 2.47 14.82 12.51
C ALA A 50 2.98 14.71 13.96
N ASP A 51 2.67 13.61 14.64
CA ASP A 51 3.08 13.31 16.01
C ASP A 51 4.51 12.76 16.12
N LEU A 52 5.03 12.11 15.07
CA LEU A 52 6.30 11.37 15.12
C LEU A 52 7.48 12.29 15.45
N ARG A 53 7.61 13.41 14.74
CA ARG A 53 8.73 14.35 14.92
C ARG A 53 8.70 15.03 16.29
N PRO A 54 7.56 15.61 16.75
CA PRO A 54 7.45 16.15 18.10
C PRO A 54 7.75 15.10 19.19
N LEU A 55 7.25 13.87 19.02
CA LEU A 55 7.47 12.80 19.99
C LEU A 55 8.94 12.37 20.06
N ARG A 56 9.63 12.27 18.91
CA ARG A 56 11.08 12.02 18.90
C ARG A 56 11.85 13.15 19.59
N GLN A 57 11.49 14.40 19.32
CA GLN A 57 12.14 15.57 19.89
C GLN A 57 11.95 15.66 21.40
N SER A 58 10.75 15.37 21.93
CA SER A 58 10.51 15.38 23.38
C SER A 58 11.30 14.32 24.14
N LYS A 59 11.69 13.24 23.45
CA LYS A 59 12.56 12.17 23.96
C LYS A 59 14.05 12.44 23.76
N ASN A 60 14.43 13.57 23.16
CA ASN A 60 15.81 13.90 22.79
C ASN A 60 16.49 12.84 21.89
N ILE A 61 15.70 12.10 21.11
CA ILE A 61 16.21 11.08 20.20
C ILE A 61 16.63 11.76 18.89
N THR A 62 17.84 11.46 18.43
CA THR A 62 18.33 11.97 17.14
C THR A 62 17.75 11.15 15.98
N LEU A 63 17.67 11.75 14.79
CA LEU A 63 17.29 11.02 13.57
C LEU A 63 18.19 9.81 13.33
N THR A 64 19.49 9.95 13.58
CA THR A 64 20.46 8.86 13.41
C THR A 64 20.24 7.73 14.41
N ALA A 65 19.91 8.02 15.67
CA ALA A 65 19.62 7.00 16.66
C ALA A 65 18.34 6.20 16.29
N ALA A 66 17.28 6.91 15.90
CA ALA A 66 16.05 6.25 15.41
C ALA A 66 16.34 5.40 14.16
N ALA A 67 17.09 5.94 13.20
CA ALA A 67 17.45 5.22 11.99
C ALA A 67 18.30 3.97 12.28
N GLY A 68 19.23 4.07 13.23
CA GLY A 68 20.03 2.95 13.71
C GLY A 68 19.19 1.84 14.35
N HIS A 69 18.18 2.19 15.16
CA HIS A 69 17.26 1.21 15.75
C HIS A 69 16.51 0.40 14.68
N PHE A 70 16.05 1.06 13.61
CA PHE A 70 15.32 0.39 12.51
C PHE A 70 16.22 -0.18 11.40
N GLY A 71 17.55 -0.02 11.50
CA GLY A 71 18.48 -0.46 10.46
C GLY A 71 18.26 0.22 9.11
N VAL A 72 17.74 1.45 9.10
CA VAL A 72 17.46 2.24 7.89
C VAL A 72 18.40 3.43 7.78
N TRP A 73 18.50 4.00 6.59
CA TRP A 73 19.26 5.24 6.40
C TRP A 73 18.52 6.44 7.03
N PRO A 74 19.19 7.45 7.64
CA PRO A 74 18.52 8.56 8.32
C PRO A 74 17.51 9.34 7.49
N ALA A 75 17.70 9.48 6.17
CA ALA A 75 16.69 10.14 5.34
C ALA A 75 15.39 9.33 5.19
N THR A 76 15.39 8.02 5.46
CA THR A 76 14.16 7.24 5.54
C THR A 76 13.28 7.74 6.69
N ILE A 77 13.83 7.89 7.90
CA ILE A 77 13.10 8.47 9.03
C ILE A 77 12.72 9.93 8.73
N SER A 78 13.63 10.70 8.12
CA SER A 78 13.38 12.10 7.77
C SER A 78 12.22 12.29 6.77
N THR A 79 12.17 11.46 5.72
CA THR A 79 11.10 11.49 4.71
C THR A 79 9.78 10.95 5.25
N LEU A 80 9.84 10.00 6.18
CA LEU A 80 8.69 9.49 6.93
C LEU A 80 8.08 10.60 7.81
N GLU A 81 8.90 11.29 8.61
CA GLU A 81 8.46 12.39 9.49
C GLU A 81 7.92 13.59 8.72
N ARG A 82 8.33 13.80 7.47
CA ARG A 82 7.79 14.86 6.59
C ARG A 82 6.57 14.43 5.78
N GLY A 83 6.23 13.15 5.77
CA GLY A 83 5.11 12.62 4.98
C GLY A 83 5.37 12.58 3.49
N THR A 84 6.63 12.72 3.07
CA THR A 84 7.02 12.59 1.66
C THR A 84 7.13 11.12 1.23
N ARG A 85 7.21 10.21 2.20
CA ARG A 85 7.19 8.75 1.99
C ARG A 85 6.02 8.15 2.76
N ARG A 86 5.24 7.30 2.09
CA ARG A 86 4.26 6.44 2.74
C ARG A 86 4.91 5.10 3.09
N ASP A 87 4.89 4.77 4.38
CA ASP A 87 5.36 3.49 4.91
C ASP A 87 4.60 3.22 6.22
N ASP A 88 3.41 2.62 6.09
CA ASP A 88 2.46 2.50 7.21
C ASP A 88 3.01 1.54 8.29
N THR A 89 3.75 0.50 7.88
CA THR A 89 4.41 -0.45 8.78
C THR A 89 5.50 0.22 9.61
N LEU A 90 6.43 0.94 8.95
CA LEU A 90 7.49 1.64 9.65
C LEU A 90 6.93 2.76 10.53
N THR A 91 5.89 3.47 10.08
CA THR A 91 5.20 4.50 10.86
C THR A 91 4.66 3.95 12.17
N HIS A 92 4.03 2.77 12.13
CA HIS A 92 3.47 2.15 13.33
C HIS A 92 4.57 1.70 14.29
N ALA A 93 5.55 0.94 13.80
CA ALA A 93 6.67 0.46 14.61
C ALA A 93 7.48 1.63 15.22
N TYR A 94 7.69 2.69 14.45
CA TYR A 94 8.39 3.88 14.92
C TYR A 94 7.63 4.60 16.04
N ARG A 95 6.31 4.75 15.90
CA ARG A 95 5.47 5.34 16.94
C ARG A 95 5.49 4.52 18.23
N GLU A 96 5.39 3.20 18.14
CA GLU A 96 5.42 2.32 19.32
C GLU A 96 6.76 2.41 20.03
N TRP A 97 7.85 2.37 19.28
CA TRP A 97 9.19 2.52 19.84
C TRP A 97 9.39 3.87 20.55
N LEU A 98 8.97 4.98 19.93
CA LEU A 98 9.06 6.31 20.55
C LEU A 98 8.22 6.46 21.82
N ARG A 99 7.15 5.67 21.98
CA ARG A 99 6.33 5.65 23.20
C ARG A 99 6.97 4.83 24.31
N ALA A 100 7.71 3.78 23.95
CA ALA A 100 8.38 2.89 24.88
C ALA A 100 9.75 3.40 25.36
N ALA A 101 10.44 4.21 24.54
CA ALA A 101 11.70 4.89 24.88
C ALA A 101 11.48 6.07 25.86
#